data_AF-A0A8S0QSX4-F1
#
_entry.id   AF-A0A8S0QSX4-F1
#
_cell.length_a   1.000
_cell.length_b   1.000
_cell.length_c   1.000
_cell.angle_alpha   90.00
_cell.angle_beta   90.00
_cell.angle_gamma   90.00
#
_symmetry.space_group_name_H-M   'P 1'
#
loop_
_entity.id
_entity.type
_entity.pdbx_description
1 polymer ?
#
loop_
_entity_poly.entity_id
_entity_poly.type
_entity_poly.pdbx_seq_one_letter_code
_entity_poly.pdbx_strand_id
1 'polypeptide(L)'
;MNLITSTCLPITRLGRYCTVIPTPQQFLMNNFRHSFPLYPCLFLDTPQKPSIAFAKKRNSQPKSEPILERSIIEDVAMNEDEDMEDDPFLEDEEVVDDDGYFEDEYFAEEAESYVGDGAGGGGLSLAGTAWDRKAYEIAEEVALSFNGELGIYAFKTLLNATIQVRIERLTNKSGSPSMMDIETFSTTYRAWLDEAEAAGSIPENISLEVSSPGVERVVRIPQDLERFKDRNMYVKYVTEAAETGLSSEHDGVFRLISFDSEASSCTWGLADVRVNREKAGKGRPLSKKQREWRINTPFDSLHLVRLHSEI
;
A
#
# COMPACT_ATOMS: atom_id res chain seq x y z
N MET A 1 100.70 24.58 19.41
CA MET A 1 100.62 25.52 18.27
C MET A 1 99.30 25.28 17.57
N ASN A 2 98.67 26.37 17.14
CA ASN A 2 97.39 26.50 16.41
C ASN A 2 96.13 26.67 17.30
N LEU A 3 95.79 27.94 17.46
CA LEU A 3 94.51 28.49 17.89
C LEU A 3 93.49 28.33 16.78
N ILE A 4 92.25 27.90 17.11
CA ILE A 4 91.07 28.20 16.30
C ILE A 4 89.92 28.54 17.24
N THR A 5 89.52 29.81 17.17
CA THR A 5 88.29 30.40 17.67
C THR A 5 87.10 29.98 16.81
N SER A 6 85.94 29.70 17.41
CA SER A 6 84.65 29.79 16.70
C SER A 6 83.49 30.12 17.65
N THR A 7 83.13 31.40 17.59
CA THR A 7 81.80 32.04 17.65
C THR A 7 80.57 31.23 18.08
N CYS A 8 79.94 31.71 19.16
CA CYS A 8 78.55 31.47 19.53
C CYS A 8 77.59 32.36 18.73
N LEU A 9 76.45 31.81 18.29
CA LEU A 9 75.27 32.54 17.81
C LEU A 9 74.03 32.13 18.64
N PRO A 10 73.04 33.04 18.82
CA PRO A 10 71.97 32.87 19.79
C PRO A 10 70.82 31.98 19.26
N ILE A 11 70.25 31.19 20.18
CA ILE A 11 69.06 30.36 19.98
C ILE A 11 67.83 31.26 19.82
N THR A 12 67.26 31.31 18.61
CA THR A 12 65.93 31.86 18.34
C THR A 12 64.86 30.84 18.73
N ARG A 13 63.96 31.25 19.62
CA ARG A 13 62.73 30.52 19.96
C ARG A 13 61.80 30.50 18.75
N LEU A 14 61.57 29.33 18.15
CA LEU A 14 60.41 29.11 17.28
C LEU A 14 59.18 28.84 18.15
N GLY A 15 58.20 29.75 18.02
CA GLY A 15 56.86 29.59 18.57
C GLY A 15 56.14 28.41 17.93
N ARG A 16 55.51 27.59 18.78
CA ARG A 16 54.56 26.56 18.37
C ARG A 16 53.33 27.23 17.77
N TYR A 17 53.15 27.11 16.46
CA TYR A 17 51.85 27.29 15.84
C TYR A 17 51.05 26.00 16.06
N CYS A 18 50.12 26.03 17.02
CA CYS A 18 49.06 25.02 17.11
C CYS A 18 48.03 25.33 16.02
N THR A 19 48.04 24.56 14.95
CA THR A 19 46.92 24.50 14.00
C THR A 19 45.79 23.70 14.64
N VAL A 20 44.74 24.41 15.06
CA VAL A 20 43.48 23.81 15.52
C VAL A 20 42.77 23.27 14.27
N ILE A 21 42.74 21.95 14.13
CA ILE A 21 41.91 21.25 13.15
C ILE A 21 40.45 21.36 13.66
N PRO A 22 39.51 21.91 12.89
CA PRO A 22 38.11 21.91 13.29
C PRO A 22 37.57 20.48 13.20
N THR A 23 37.05 19.99 14.33
CA THR A 23 36.28 18.75 14.42
C THR A 23 35.04 18.84 13.53
N PRO A 24 34.68 17.76 12.79
CA PRO A 24 33.44 17.74 12.04
C PRO A 24 32.27 17.80 13.04
N GLN A 25 31.36 18.75 12.81
CA GLN A 25 30.09 18.83 13.53
C GLN A 25 29.35 17.50 13.37
N GLN A 26 29.24 16.76 14.46
CA GLN A 26 28.31 15.66 14.56
C GLN A 26 26.91 16.24 14.41
N PHE A 27 26.26 15.94 13.28
CA PHE A 27 24.83 16.13 13.13
C PHE A 27 24.15 15.30 14.22
N LEU A 28 23.66 16.00 15.25
CA LEU A 28 22.66 15.45 16.16
C LEU A 28 21.44 15.11 15.31
N MET A 29 21.27 13.82 14.98
CA MET A 29 19.97 13.32 14.58
C MET A 29 19.05 13.51 15.78
N ASN A 30 18.18 14.51 15.69
CA ASN A 30 17.05 14.65 16.58
C ASN A 30 16.20 13.38 16.44
N ASN A 31 16.39 12.45 17.38
CA ASN A 31 15.46 11.35 17.61
C ASN A 31 14.19 11.94 18.20
N PHE A 32 13.31 12.44 17.33
CA PHE A 32 11.94 12.67 17.70
C PHE A 32 11.27 11.31 17.93
N ARG A 33 11.24 10.89 19.20
CA ARG A 33 10.28 9.89 19.67
C ARG A 33 8.88 10.50 19.56
N HIS A 34 8.27 10.41 18.39
CA HIS A 34 6.86 10.72 18.22
C HIS A 34 6.06 9.50 18.67
N SER A 35 5.47 9.64 19.86
CA SER A 35 4.39 8.80 20.34
C SER A 35 3.24 8.96 19.36
N PHE A 36 2.89 7.90 18.63
CA PHE A 36 1.65 7.87 17.88
C PHE A 36 0.48 8.03 18.86
N PRO A 37 -0.51 8.91 18.59
CA PRO A 37 -1.74 8.88 19.33
C PRO A 37 -2.44 7.56 18.99
N LEU A 38 -2.57 6.68 19.99
CA LEU A 38 -3.45 5.53 19.94
C LEU A 38 -4.87 6.06 19.75
N TYR A 39 -5.40 5.96 18.54
CA TYR A 39 -6.84 6.09 18.31
C TYR A 39 -7.51 4.89 19.00
N PRO A 40 -8.35 5.08 20.02
CA PRO A 40 -9.12 3.99 20.57
C PRO A 40 -10.23 3.69 19.56
N CYS A 41 -10.11 2.59 18.81
CA CYS A 41 -11.23 2.02 18.09
C CYS A 41 -12.28 1.57 19.11
N LEU A 42 -13.31 2.39 19.33
CA LEU A 42 -14.52 1.97 20.00
C LEU A 42 -15.25 1.02 19.04
N PHE A 43 -15.33 -0.26 19.42
CA PHE A 43 -16.12 -1.27 18.73
C PHE A 43 -17.57 -0.79 18.59
N LEU A 44 -17.99 -0.54 17.35
CA LEU A 44 -19.41 -0.41 17.01
C LEU A 44 -19.95 -1.81 16.76
N ASP A 45 -20.64 -2.36 17.76
CA ASP A 45 -21.51 -3.52 17.61
C ASP A 45 -22.60 -3.19 16.58
N THR A 46 -22.47 -3.75 15.38
CA THR A 46 -23.53 -3.72 14.38
C THR A 46 -24.47 -4.91 14.63
N PRO A 47 -25.78 -4.68 14.82
CA PRO A 47 -26.71 -5.77 15.03
C PRO A 47 -26.95 -6.53 13.72
N GLN A 48 -26.58 -7.82 13.70
CA GLN A 48 -26.92 -8.76 12.63
C GLN A 48 -28.45 -8.83 12.47
N LYS A 49 -28.95 -8.45 11.30
CA LYS A 49 -30.33 -8.75 10.90
C LYS A 49 -30.39 -10.19 10.37
N PRO A 50 -31.34 -11.02 10.81
CA PRO A 50 -31.53 -12.35 10.24
C PRO A 50 -32.13 -12.23 8.83
N SER A 51 -31.48 -12.84 7.85
CA SER A 51 -31.99 -12.99 6.49
C SER A 51 -33.12 -14.04 6.49
N ILE A 52 -34.34 -13.58 6.22
CA ILE A 52 -35.50 -14.45 6.03
C ILE A 52 -35.42 -15.03 4.61
N ALA A 53 -35.27 -16.35 4.52
CA ALA A 53 -35.30 -17.09 3.27
C ALA A 53 -36.72 -17.11 2.69
N PHE A 54 -36.92 -16.52 1.51
CA PHE A 54 -38.15 -16.69 0.73
C PHE A 54 -38.03 -17.90 -0.19
N ALA A 55 -38.78 -18.95 0.13
CA ALA A 55 -38.92 -20.14 -0.71
C ALA A 55 -39.76 -19.83 -1.98
N LYS A 56 -39.17 -20.09 -3.16
CA LYS A 56 -39.87 -20.04 -4.46
C LYS A 56 -40.76 -21.29 -4.61
N LYS A 57 -42.08 -21.09 -4.78
CA LYS A 57 -43.02 -22.14 -5.20
C LYS A 57 -43.49 -21.86 -6.63
N ARG A 58 -43.10 -22.75 -7.56
CA ARG A 58 -43.67 -22.85 -8.93
C ARG A 58 -45.09 -23.40 -8.86
N ASN A 59 -46.00 -22.84 -9.64
CA ASN A 59 -47.18 -23.55 -10.14
C ASN A 59 -47.62 -22.97 -11.49
N SER A 60 -48.11 -23.86 -12.36
CA SER A 60 -48.25 -23.72 -13.81
C SER A 60 -49.69 -23.49 -14.30
N GLN A 61 -49.82 -22.64 -15.36
CA GLN A 61 -50.76 -22.64 -16.52
C GLN A 61 -52.29 -22.45 -16.34
N PRO A 62 -53.11 -22.19 -17.42
CA PRO A 62 -52.93 -21.37 -18.65
C PRO A 62 -54.21 -20.55 -19.08
N LYS A 63 -54.21 -20.00 -20.32
CA LYS A 63 -55.29 -19.36 -21.17
C LYS A 63 -55.48 -17.84 -20.97
N SER A 64 -55.67 -16.99 -21.98
CA SER A 64 -56.12 -17.10 -23.40
C SER A 64 -55.76 -15.83 -24.20
N GLU A 65 -55.66 -15.94 -25.54
CA GLU A 65 -55.54 -14.84 -26.54
C GLU A 65 -56.81 -13.93 -26.59
N PRO A 66 -56.79 -12.77 -27.30
CA PRO A 66 -57.02 -12.76 -28.75
C PRO A 66 -56.27 -11.69 -29.60
N ILE A 67 -55.92 -12.08 -30.83
CA ILE A 67 -56.23 -11.46 -32.16
C ILE A 67 -55.92 -9.96 -32.38
N LEU A 68 -55.19 -9.62 -33.46
CA LEU A 68 -55.60 -8.71 -34.56
C LEU A 68 -54.58 -8.67 -35.75
N GLU A 69 -55.07 -9.12 -36.92
CA GLU A 69 -54.85 -8.79 -38.36
C GLU A 69 -53.48 -8.22 -38.88
N ARG A 70 -52.74 -8.84 -39.82
CA ARG A 70 -52.87 -9.11 -41.30
C ARG A 70 -52.64 -7.92 -42.28
N SER A 71 -51.58 -8.02 -43.11
CA SER A 71 -51.46 -7.66 -44.57
C SER A 71 -49.99 -7.90 -45.03
N ILE A 72 -49.55 -9.00 -45.70
CA ILE A 72 -49.54 -9.39 -47.15
C ILE A 72 -48.87 -8.30 -48.05
N ILE A 73 -47.82 -8.48 -48.90
CA ILE A 73 -47.52 -9.41 -50.04
C ILE A 73 -45.99 -9.38 -50.46
N GLU A 74 -45.46 -10.57 -50.87
CA GLU A 74 -44.44 -11.02 -51.89
C GLU A 74 -43.19 -10.17 -52.28
N ASP A 75 -42.02 -10.72 -52.68
CA ASP A 75 -41.76 -11.77 -53.70
C ASP A 75 -40.46 -12.59 -53.49
N VAL A 76 -40.50 -13.80 -54.07
CA VAL A 76 -39.57 -14.94 -54.01
C VAL A 76 -38.60 -14.94 -55.20
N ALA A 77 -37.38 -15.48 -55.01
CA ALA A 77 -36.63 -16.12 -56.08
C ALA A 77 -35.88 -17.36 -55.55
N MET A 78 -36.35 -18.52 -56.01
CA MET A 78 -35.80 -19.87 -55.82
C MET A 78 -34.61 -20.10 -56.77
N ASN A 79 -33.69 -20.98 -56.39
CA ASN A 79 -33.05 -21.94 -57.29
C ASN A 79 -32.60 -23.17 -56.45
N GLU A 80 -33.16 -24.31 -56.82
CA GLU A 80 -32.90 -25.68 -56.33
C GLU A 80 -31.75 -26.28 -57.17
N ASP A 81 -30.86 -27.15 -56.64
CA ASP A 81 -30.83 -28.63 -56.78
C ASP A 81 -29.30 -29.01 -56.79
N GLU A 82 -28.73 -30.14 -56.34
CA GLU A 82 -29.17 -31.55 -56.21
C GLU A 82 -28.11 -32.35 -55.37
N ASP A 83 -28.59 -33.35 -54.63
CA ASP A 83 -28.05 -34.68 -54.27
C ASP A 83 -26.61 -34.93 -53.74
N MET A 84 -26.49 -35.68 -52.61
CA MET A 84 -26.11 -37.11 -52.62
C MET A 84 -25.80 -37.72 -51.22
N GLU A 85 -26.52 -38.82 -50.94
CA GLU A 85 -26.20 -40.03 -50.14
C GLU A 85 -26.35 -40.13 -48.60
N ASP A 86 -27.14 -41.15 -48.23
CA ASP A 86 -27.38 -41.77 -46.92
C ASP A 86 -26.15 -42.49 -46.34
N ASP A 87 -25.99 -42.45 -45.01
CA ASP A 87 -25.52 -43.60 -44.22
C ASP A 87 -26.20 -43.60 -42.83
N PRO A 88 -26.86 -44.69 -42.41
CA PRO A 88 -27.48 -44.82 -41.09
C PRO A 88 -26.57 -45.59 -40.11
N PHE A 89 -26.68 -45.25 -38.83
CA PHE A 89 -26.06 -45.87 -37.64
C PHE A 89 -24.62 -45.48 -37.32
N LEU A 90 -24.43 -44.90 -36.12
CA LEU A 90 -23.55 -45.30 -35.01
C LEU A 90 -23.61 -44.13 -33.99
N GLU A 91 -24.40 -44.24 -32.93
CA GLU A 91 -24.04 -44.80 -31.61
C GLU A 91 -23.78 -43.63 -30.64
N ASP A 92 -24.48 -43.66 -29.49
CA ASP A 92 -24.48 -42.62 -28.45
C ASP A 92 -23.07 -42.08 -28.15
N GLU A 93 -22.80 -40.84 -28.54
CA GLU A 93 -21.73 -40.05 -27.94
C GLU A 93 -22.39 -39.14 -26.90
N GLU A 94 -22.31 -39.56 -25.64
CA GLU A 94 -22.58 -38.71 -24.48
C GLU A 94 -21.89 -37.37 -24.72
N VAL A 95 -22.68 -36.32 -24.89
CA VAL A 95 -22.21 -34.96 -24.70
C VAL A 95 -21.88 -34.88 -23.23
N VAL A 96 -20.63 -35.16 -22.88
CA VAL A 96 -20.04 -34.69 -21.63
C VAL A 96 -20.10 -33.18 -21.76
N ASP A 97 -21.17 -32.62 -21.20
CA ASP A 97 -21.27 -31.20 -20.91
C ASP A 97 -20.05 -30.95 -20.01
N ASP A 98 -18.96 -30.53 -20.63
CA ASP A 98 -17.80 -29.93 -19.97
C ASP A 98 -18.34 -28.65 -19.37
N ASP A 99 -19.08 -28.82 -18.28
CA ASP A 99 -19.35 -27.78 -17.33
C ASP A 99 -17.99 -27.41 -16.77
N GLY A 100 -17.34 -26.51 -17.51
CA GLY A 100 -16.30 -25.65 -17.00
C GLY A 100 -16.85 -24.93 -15.78
N TYR A 101 -16.87 -25.65 -14.66
CA TYR A 101 -16.69 -25.17 -13.31
C TYR A 101 -15.32 -24.50 -13.33
N PHE A 102 -15.29 -23.32 -13.96
CA PHE A 102 -14.49 -22.22 -13.51
C PHE A 102 -14.92 -22.07 -12.06
N GLU A 103 -14.17 -22.70 -11.15
CA GLU A 103 -14.19 -22.35 -9.75
C GLU A 103 -14.22 -20.82 -9.75
N ASP A 104 -15.32 -20.25 -9.30
CA ASP A 104 -15.42 -18.84 -9.01
C ASP A 104 -14.27 -18.56 -8.04
N GLU A 105 -13.13 -18.16 -8.61
CA GLU A 105 -11.95 -17.74 -7.91
C GLU A 105 -12.45 -16.66 -6.97
N TYR A 106 -12.56 -17.05 -5.70
CA TYR A 106 -13.09 -16.21 -4.63
C TYR A 106 -12.06 -15.09 -4.52
N PHE A 107 -12.21 -14.05 -5.35
CA PHE A 107 -11.54 -12.78 -5.18
C PHE A 107 -12.02 -12.31 -3.83
N ALA A 108 -11.27 -12.65 -2.78
CA ALA A 108 -11.40 -12.02 -1.49
C ALA A 108 -11.34 -10.53 -1.81
N GLU A 109 -12.49 -9.87 -1.69
CA GLU A 109 -12.62 -8.44 -1.91
C GLU A 109 -11.49 -7.80 -1.12
N GLU A 110 -10.48 -7.29 -1.85
CA GLU A 110 -9.23 -6.83 -1.25
C GLU A 110 -9.61 -5.69 -0.32
N ALA A 111 -9.62 -5.99 0.98
CA ALA A 111 -10.10 -5.06 1.98
C ALA A 111 -9.35 -3.74 1.81
N GLU A 112 -10.09 -2.64 1.62
CA GLU A 112 -9.48 -1.34 1.41
C GLU A 112 -8.51 -1.04 2.56
N SER A 113 -7.24 -0.81 2.21
CA SER A 113 -6.23 -0.49 3.21
C SER A 113 -6.59 0.81 3.94
N TYR A 114 -6.51 0.80 5.26
CA TYR A 114 -6.66 1.99 6.10
C TYR A 114 -5.38 2.21 6.92
N VAL A 115 -5.11 3.46 7.29
CA VAL A 115 -3.90 3.84 8.02
C VAL A 115 -3.78 3.03 9.32
N GLY A 116 -2.66 2.30 9.50
CA GLY A 116 -2.40 1.57 10.74
C GLY A 116 -2.99 0.15 10.82
N ASP A 117 -3.43 -0.44 9.71
CA ASP A 117 -3.97 -1.81 9.66
C ASP A 117 -2.93 -2.93 9.95
N GLY A 118 -1.64 -2.61 10.00
CA GLY A 118 -0.54 -3.56 10.14
C GLY A 118 -0.22 -4.33 8.85
N ALA A 119 -0.78 -3.91 7.71
CA ALA A 119 -0.59 -4.49 6.39
C ALA A 119 -0.26 -3.41 5.34
N GLY A 120 -1.17 -3.12 4.41
CA GLY A 120 -0.97 -2.13 3.34
C GLY A 120 -1.00 -0.68 3.84
N GLY A 121 -1.69 -0.46 4.96
CA GLY A 121 -1.76 0.80 5.69
C GLY A 121 -0.59 1.09 6.62
N GLY A 122 0.34 0.15 6.78
CA GLY A 122 1.47 0.25 7.70
C GLY A 122 1.07 0.18 9.17
N GLY A 123 2.01 0.48 10.05
CA GLY A 123 1.76 0.56 11.50
C GLY A 123 1.76 -0.78 12.23
N LEU A 124 1.21 -0.77 13.44
CA LEU A 124 1.30 -1.87 14.40
C LEU A 124 -0.09 -2.46 14.69
N SER A 125 -0.28 -3.74 14.41
CA SER A 125 -1.53 -4.48 14.63
C SER A 125 -1.28 -5.71 15.48
N LEU A 126 -1.57 -5.62 16.78
CA LEU A 126 -1.30 -6.70 17.72
C LEU A 126 -2.56 -7.55 17.94
N ALA A 127 -2.39 -8.87 18.05
CA ALA A 127 -3.46 -9.82 18.35
C ALA A 127 -4.03 -9.71 19.79
N GLY A 128 -3.36 -8.96 20.67
CA GLY A 128 -3.74 -8.79 22.07
C GLY A 128 -3.15 -9.87 23.00
N THR A 129 -2.10 -10.55 22.56
CA THR A 129 -1.41 -11.58 23.34
C THR A 129 -0.32 -10.95 24.22
N ALA A 130 0.08 -11.67 25.28
CA ALA A 130 1.13 -11.19 26.19
C ALA A 130 2.52 -11.09 25.54
N TRP A 131 2.77 -11.82 24.45
CA TRP A 131 4.06 -11.88 23.78
C TRP A 131 4.20 -10.89 22.62
N ASP A 132 3.08 -10.35 22.12
CA ASP A 132 3.03 -9.44 20.97
C ASP A 132 4.03 -8.28 21.08
N ARG A 133 4.04 -7.62 22.24
CA ARG A 133 4.91 -6.47 22.49
C ARG A 133 6.38 -6.88 22.50
N LYS A 134 6.69 -8.04 23.10
CA LYS A 134 8.06 -8.53 23.15
C LYS A 134 8.57 -8.89 21.75
N ALA A 135 7.75 -9.54 20.93
CA ALA A 135 8.09 -9.82 19.55
C ALA A 135 8.34 -8.55 18.74
N TYR A 136 7.50 -7.51 18.92
CA TYR A 136 7.70 -6.22 18.27
C TYR A 136 8.98 -5.50 18.73
N GLU A 137 9.27 -5.49 20.03
CA GLU A 137 10.51 -4.92 20.58
C GLU A 137 11.76 -5.56 19.95
N ILE A 138 11.77 -6.90 19.84
CA ILE A 138 12.86 -7.63 19.17
C ILE A 138 12.97 -7.19 17.70
N ALA A 139 11.85 -7.04 16.98
CA ALA A 139 11.87 -6.59 15.59
C ALA A 139 12.46 -5.17 15.46
N GLU A 140 12.13 -4.25 16.37
CA GLU A 140 12.69 -2.90 16.40
C GLU A 140 14.21 -2.93 16.65
N GLU A 141 14.67 -3.74 17.61
CA GLU A 141 16.09 -3.88 17.89
C GLU A 141 16.86 -4.50 16.70
N VAL A 142 16.26 -5.48 16.00
CA VAL A 142 16.82 -6.03 14.76
C VAL A 142 16.89 -4.96 13.68
N ALA A 143 15.84 -4.17 13.45
CA ALA A 143 15.87 -3.08 12.47
C ALA A 143 16.98 -2.06 12.78
N LEU A 144 17.18 -1.72 14.07
CA LEU A 144 18.26 -0.83 14.51
C LEU A 144 19.67 -1.40 14.24
N SER A 145 19.83 -2.73 14.21
CA SER A 145 21.11 -3.37 13.90
C SER A 145 21.60 -3.08 12.47
N PHE A 146 20.71 -2.68 11.55
CA PHE A 146 21.04 -2.31 10.16
C PHE A 146 21.44 -0.84 10.01
N ASN A 147 21.96 -0.20 11.06
CA ASN A 147 22.47 1.18 11.03
C ASN A 147 21.44 2.23 10.55
N GLY A 148 20.15 1.95 10.74
CA GLY A 148 19.07 2.82 10.25
C GLY A 148 18.82 2.75 8.74
N GLU A 149 19.42 1.79 8.03
CA GLU A 149 19.11 1.57 6.61
C GLU A 149 17.75 0.92 6.40
N LEU A 150 17.35 0.04 7.33
CA LEU A 150 16.06 -0.64 7.34
C LEU A 150 15.15 -0.09 8.44
N GLY A 151 13.86 -0.07 8.17
CA GLY A 151 12.81 0.28 9.12
C GLY A 151 11.62 -0.66 9.00
N ILE A 152 10.81 -0.73 10.06
CA ILE A 152 9.55 -1.47 10.06
C ILE A 152 8.47 -0.55 9.48
N TYR A 153 7.89 -0.97 8.36
CA TYR A 153 6.73 -0.30 7.75
C TYR A 153 5.43 -0.77 8.40
N ALA A 154 5.27 -2.08 8.54
CA ALA A 154 4.12 -2.70 9.18
C ALA A 154 4.54 -3.89 10.04
N PHE A 155 3.85 -4.08 11.15
CA PHE A 155 4.02 -5.25 12.01
C PHE A 155 2.66 -5.75 12.46
N LYS A 156 2.44 -7.05 12.30
CA LYS A 156 1.21 -7.69 12.68
C LYS A 156 1.46 -9.01 13.38
N THR A 157 0.76 -9.25 14.48
CA THR A 157 0.67 -10.57 15.10
C THR A 157 -0.72 -11.14 14.94
N LEU A 158 -0.79 -12.47 14.88
CA LEU A 158 -2.03 -13.21 14.73
C LEU A 158 -2.16 -14.23 15.88
N LEU A 159 -3.41 -14.63 16.17
CA LEU A 159 -3.71 -15.58 17.26
C LEU A 159 -3.13 -16.98 17.04
N ASN A 160 -2.77 -17.32 15.80
CA ASN A 160 -2.13 -18.59 15.43
C ASN A 160 -0.59 -18.55 15.58
N ALA A 161 -0.05 -17.69 16.46
CA ALA A 161 1.38 -17.50 16.68
C ALA A 161 2.15 -17.16 15.37
N THR A 162 1.53 -16.38 14.48
CA THR A 162 2.17 -15.88 13.26
C THR A 162 2.54 -14.41 13.44
N ILE A 163 3.76 -14.06 13.03
CA ILE A 163 4.26 -12.70 12.93
C ILE A 163 4.40 -12.35 11.45
N GLN A 164 3.82 -11.23 11.05
CA GLN A 164 4.01 -10.64 9.73
C GLN A 164 4.72 -9.31 9.88
N VAL A 165 5.89 -9.18 9.25
CA VAL A 165 6.68 -7.96 9.27
C VAL A 165 6.90 -7.47 7.85
N ARG A 166 6.51 -6.21 7.59
CA ARG A 166 6.84 -5.51 6.36
C ARG A 166 7.98 -4.55 6.63
N ILE A 167 9.13 -4.80 6.03
CA ILE A 167 10.32 -3.95 6.19
C ILE A 167 10.52 -3.05 4.98
N GLU A 168 11.04 -1.86 5.21
CA GLU A 168 11.36 -0.90 4.15
C GLU A 168 12.80 -0.42 4.25
N ARG A 169 13.37 0.01 3.12
CA ARG A 169 14.72 0.58 3.08
C ARG A 169 14.66 2.10 3.07
N LEU A 170 15.01 2.73 4.18
CA LEU A 170 14.85 4.17 4.41
C LEU A 170 15.79 5.03 3.54
N THR A 171 16.91 4.47 3.09
CA THR A 171 17.90 5.17 2.26
C THR A 171 17.51 5.30 0.78
N ASN A 172 16.51 4.55 0.31
CA ASN A 172 16.04 4.60 -1.08
C ASN A 172 14.72 5.38 -1.21
N LYS A 173 14.61 6.15 -2.30
CA LYS A 173 13.38 6.84 -2.73
C LYS A 173 12.18 5.91 -2.93
N SER A 174 12.40 4.69 -3.43
CA SER A 174 11.30 3.72 -3.57
C SER A 174 10.90 3.07 -2.25
N GLY A 175 11.79 3.05 -1.27
CA GLY A 175 11.64 2.32 -0.02
C GLY A 175 11.55 0.81 -0.10
N SER A 176 11.74 0.24 -1.28
CA SER A 176 11.77 -1.21 -1.44
C SER A 176 13.07 -1.77 -0.89
N PRO A 177 13.04 -2.74 0.05
CA PRO A 177 14.20 -3.52 0.43
C PRO A 177 14.65 -4.41 -0.74
N SER A 178 15.92 -4.80 -0.74
CA SER A 178 16.42 -5.85 -1.63
C SER A 178 16.09 -7.24 -1.08
N MET A 179 16.20 -8.28 -1.91
CA MET A 179 16.03 -9.66 -1.46
C MET A 179 17.02 -10.02 -0.34
N MET A 180 18.27 -9.57 -0.48
CA MET A 180 19.32 -9.75 0.53
C MET A 180 18.95 -9.08 1.87
N ASP A 181 18.35 -7.89 1.83
CA ASP A 181 17.89 -7.20 3.04
C ASP A 181 16.82 -8.01 3.76
N ILE A 182 15.85 -8.58 3.01
CA ILE A 182 14.78 -9.43 3.55
C ILE A 182 15.35 -10.70 4.17
N GLU A 183 16.23 -11.41 3.46
CA GLU A 183 16.86 -12.65 3.95
C GLU A 183 17.68 -12.41 5.22
N THR A 184 18.48 -11.34 5.23
CA THR A 184 19.33 -10.98 6.39
C THR A 184 18.47 -10.58 7.58
N PHE A 185 17.45 -9.75 7.37
CA PHE A 185 16.51 -9.37 8.43
C PHE A 185 15.76 -10.59 8.97
N SER A 186 15.21 -11.43 8.09
CA SER A 186 14.47 -12.63 8.47
C SER A 186 15.32 -13.59 9.30
N THR A 187 16.56 -13.84 8.88
CA THR A 187 17.48 -14.75 9.60
C THR A 187 17.85 -14.19 10.96
N THR A 188 18.14 -12.89 11.05
CA THR A 188 18.53 -12.23 12.31
C THR A 188 17.35 -12.20 13.29
N TYR A 189 16.17 -11.82 12.79
CA TYR A 189 14.98 -11.76 13.62
C TYR A 189 14.55 -13.15 14.11
N ARG A 190 14.62 -14.16 13.25
CA ARG A 190 14.38 -15.55 13.64
C ARG A 190 15.29 -15.97 14.78
N ALA A 191 16.60 -15.76 14.66
CA ALA A 191 17.56 -16.15 15.70
C ALA A 191 17.23 -15.51 17.06
N TRP A 192 16.86 -14.23 17.09
CA TRP A 192 16.53 -13.54 18.34
C TRP A 192 15.17 -13.95 18.91
N LEU A 193 14.21 -14.29 18.04
CA LEU A 193 12.96 -14.91 18.48
C LEU A 193 13.23 -16.28 19.11
N ASP A 194 14.11 -17.10 18.53
CA ASP A 194 14.44 -18.43 19.07
C ASP A 194 15.12 -18.33 20.45
N GLU A 195 15.95 -17.30 20.67
CA GLU A 195 16.50 -16.97 22.00
C GLU A 195 15.41 -16.57 23.00
N ALA A 196 14.44 -15.76 22.57
CA ALA A 196 13.32 -15.35 23.42
C ALA A 196 12.34 -16.51 23.70
N GLU A 197 12.20 -17.46 22.77
CA GLU A 197 11.45 -18.71 22.93
C GLU A 197 12.12 -19.60 23.97
N ALA A 198 13.45 -19.78 23.88
CA ALA A 198 14.23 -20.53 24.88
C ALA A 198 14.16 -19.89 26.28
N ALA A 199 14.01 -18.56 26.35
CA ALA A 199 13.79 -17.83 27.60
C ALA A 199 12.34 -17.87 28.11
N GLY A 200 11.41 -18.48 27.35
CA GLY A 200 9.99 -18.54 27.67
C GLY A 200 9.25 -17.20 27.59
N SER A 201 9.83 -16.22 26.89
CA SER A 201 9.27 -14.87 26.75
C SER A 201 8.25 -14.76 25.61
N ILE A 202 8.30 -15.68 24.64
CA ILE A 202 7.37 -15.80 23.52
C ILE A 202 6.97 -17.28 23.37
N PRO A 203 5.84 -17.61 22.72
CA PRO A 203 5.41 -18.99 22.55
C PRO A 203 6.33 -19.78 21.62
N GLU A 204 6.29 -21.11 21.75
CA GLU A 204 6.98 -22.03 20.84
C GLU A 204 6.31 -22.08 19.46
N ASN A 205 7.08 -22.45 18.44
CA ASN A 205 6.60 -22.70 17.07
C ASN A 205 6.00 -21.47 16.37
N ILE A 206 6.60 -20.29 16.55
CA ILE A 206 6.16 -19.06 15.88
C ILE A 206 6.45 -19.10 14.38
N SER A 207 5.42 -18.89 13.57
CA SER A 207 5.57 -18.66 12.13
C SER A 207 5.99 -17.20 11.87
N LEU A 208 6.97 -16.99 10.99
CA LEU A 208 7.47 -15.66 10.63
C LEU A 208 7.38 -15.44 9.12
N GLU A 209 6.73 -14.34 8.75
CA GLU A 209 6.66 -13.85 7.38
C GLU A 209 7.32 -12.46 7.32
N VAL A 210 8.34 -12.31 6.47
CA VAL A 210 9.00 -11.02 6.22
C VAL A 210 8.80 -10.64 4.76
N SER A 211 8.26 -9.44 4.52
CA SER A 211 7.98 -8.95 3.18
C SER A 211 8.26 -7.46 3.03
N SER A 212 8.10 -6.94 1.81
CA SER A 212 8.19 -5.49 1.54
C SER A 212 6.81 -4.83 1.62
N PRO A 213 6.71 -3.48 1.72
CA PRO A 213 5.42 -2.79 1.82
C PRO A 213 4.55 -2.90 0.57
N GLY A 214 5.15 -3.22 -0.58
CA GLY A 214 4.48 -3.23 -1.88
C GLY A 214 4.32 -1.86 -2.53
N VAL A 215 3.58 -1.85 -3.64
CA VAL A 215 3.34 -0.66 -4.47
C VAL A 215 2.13 0.13 -3.98
N GLU A 216 1.18 -0.48 -3.29
CA GLU A 216 -0.05 0.18 -2.81
C GLU A 216 0.06 0.77 -1.39
N ARG A 217 1.28 0.86 -0.88
CA ARG A 217 1.52 1.31 0.50
C ARG A 217 0.91 2.67 0.76
N VAL A 218 0.39 2.85 1.97
CA VAL A 218 -0.02 4.14 2.50
C VAL A 218 1.21 4.99 2.85
N VAL A 219 1.13 6.27 2.49
CA VAL A 219 2.15 7.31 2.68
C VAL A 219 1.93 7.97 4.04
N ARG A 220 2.94 7.98 4.92
CA ARG A 220 2.86 8.67 6.22
C ARG A 220 3.00 10.17 6.02
N ILE A 221 2.04 10.94 6.51
CA ILE A 221 2.00 12.40 6.34
C ILE A 221 2.47 13.08 7.62
N PRO A 222 3.42 14.03 7.55
CA PRO A 222 4.14 14.49 6.35
C PRO A 222 5.42 13.71 6.02
N GLN A 223 5.80 12.72 6.82
CA GLN A 223 7.16 12.13 6.86
C GLN A 223 7.62 11.54 5.51
N ASP A 224 6.71 10.91 4.78
CA ASP A 224 7.00 10.24 3.51
C ASP A 224 6.74 11.14 2.28
N LEU A 225 6.16 12.34 2.45
CA LEU A 225 5.78 13.20 1.32
C LEU A 225 6.98 13.60 0.47
N GLU A 226 8.08 14.02 1.10
CA GLU A 226 9.31 14.41 0.39
C GLU A 226 9.89 13.24 -0.42
N ARG A 227 9.83 12.04 0.15
CA ARG A 227 10.36 10.82 -0.47
C ARG A 227 9.58 10.42 -1.72
N PHE A 228 8.26 10.59 -1.69
CA PHE A 228 7.36 10.15 -2.76
C PHE A 228 6.79 11.27 -3.62
N LYS A 229 7.29 12.52 -3.52
CA LYS A 229 6.77 13.69 -4.23
C LYS A 229 6.66 13.53 -5.76
N ASP A 230 7.51 12.71 -6.35
CA ASP A 230 7.55 12.46 -7.81
C ASP A 230 6.56 11.35 -8.26
N ARG A 231 5.83 10.72 -7.32
CA ARG A 231 4.86 9.66 -7.59
C ARG A 231 3.44 10.22 -7.65
N ASN A 232 2.62 9.62 -8.49
CA ASN A 232 1.18 9.81 -8.42
C ASN A 232 0.64 9.06 -7.19
N MET A 233 -0.31 9.66 -6.50
CA MET A 233 -0.91 9.13 -5.28
C MET A 233 -2.42 9.13 -5.42
N TYR A 234 -3.05 8.07 -4.95
CA TYR A 234 -4.48 8.08 -4.70
C TYR A 234 -4.73 8.71 -3.34
N VAL A 235 -5.60 9.72 -3.29
CA VAL A 235 -5.89 10.51 -2.09
C VAL A 235 -7.39 10.48 -1.83
N LYS A 236 -7.79 10.04 -0.64
CA LYS A 236 -9.13 10.28 -0.07
C LYS A 236 -9.02 11.42 0.95
N TYR A 237 -9.89 12.42 0.83
CA TYR A 237 -9.88 13.60 1.68
C TYR A 237 -11.31 14.09 1.94
N VAL A 238 -11.49 14.80 3.05
CA VAL A 238 -12.77 15.41 3.41
C VAL A 238 -12.67 16.92 3.25
N THR A 239 -13.76 17.52 2.77
CA THR A 239 -13.94 18.97 2.79
C THR A 239 -15.14 19.31 3.64
N GLU A 240 -14.99 20.32 4.51
CA GLU A 240 -16.09 20.86 5.28
C GLU A 240 -16.74 22.01 4.48
N ALA A 241 -18.02 21.85 4.15
CA ALA A 241 -18.79 22.94 3.57
C ALA A 241 -19.17 23.93 4.68
N ALA A 242 -18.52 25.10 4.67
CA ALA A 242 -18.68 26.17 5.67
C ALA A 242 -20.15 26.64 5.87
N GLU A 243 -21.03 26.37 4.91
CA GLU A 243 -22.43 26.83 4.91
C GLU A 243 -23.42 25.83 5.49
N THR A 244 -23.07 24.54 5.63
CA THR A 244 -24.03 23.49 6.03
C THR A 244 -23.50 22.55 7.13
N GLY A 245 -22.21 22.64 7.46
CA GLY A 245 -21.58 21.73 8.44
C GLY A 245 -21.54 20.27 7.99
N LEU A 246 -21.83 20.02 6.71
CA LEU A 246 -21.76 18.70 6.10
C LEU A 246 -20.34 18.50 5.57
N SER A 247 -19.74 17.37 5.96
CA SER A 247 -18.50 16.88 5.37
C SER A 247 -18.80 16.13 4.08
N SER A 248 -18.10 16.47 3.00
CA SER A 248 -18.09 15.68 1.77
C SER A 248 -16.74 15.00 1.61
N GLU A 249 -16.78 13.68 1.47
CA GLU A 249 -15.62 12.87 1.12
C GLU A 249 -15.38 12.94 -0.39
N HIS A 250 -14.11 13.08 -0.76
CA HIS A 250 -13.65 13.17 -2.13
C HIS A 250 -12.42 12.30 -2.31
N ASP A 251 -12.29 11.73 -3.51
CA ASP A 251 -11.14 10.93 -3.87
C ASP A 251 -10.63 11.21 -5.28
N GLY A 252 -9.38 10.81 -5.52
CA GLY A 252 -8.80 10.90 -6.85
C GLY A 252 -7.32 10.58 -6.89
N VAL A 253 -6.79 10.44 -8.10
CA VAL A 253 -5.35 10.29 -8.32
C VAL A 253 -4.75 11.66 -8.59
N PHE A 254 -3.83 12.06 -7.73
CA PHE A 254 -3.17 13.36 -7.78
C PHE A 254 -1.66 13.22 -7.80
N ARG A 255 -1.00 14.27 -8.26
CA ARG A 255 0.43 14.48 -8.05
C ARG A 255 0.62 15.53 -6.97
N LEU A 256 1.61 15.32 -6.10
CA LEU A 256 2.00 16.33 -5.13
C LEU A 256 2.72 17.47 -5.85
N ILE A 257 2.35 18.72 -5.56
CA ILE A 257 2.97 19.91 -6.15
C ILE A 257 3.88 20.59 -5.14
N SER A 258 3.36 20.77 -3.94
CA SER A 258 4.10 21.29 -2.80
C SER A 258 3.40 20.86 -1.53
N PHE A 259 4.15 20.81 -0.44
CA PHE A 259 3.61 20.65 0.90
C PHE A 259 4.32 21.64 1.81
N ASP A 260 3.61 22.10 2.82
CA ASP A 260 4.12 23.03 3.82
C ASP A 260 3.95 22.38 5.18
N SER A 261 5.09 22.04 5.80
CA SER A 261 5.12 21.44 7.14
C SER A 261 4.71 22.41 8.23
N GLU A 262 4.89 23.72 8.04
CA GLU A 262 4.49 24.75 9.02
C GLU A 262 2.99 25.01 8.92
N ALA A 263 2.47 25.21 7.71
CA ALA A 263 1.04 25.41 7.47
C ALA A 263 0.23 24.11 7.54
N SER A 264 0.88 22.96 7.75
CA SER A 264 0.27 21.63 7.80
C SER A 264 -0.68 21.35 6.63
N SER A 265 -0.23 21.65 5.41
CA SER A 265 -1.07 21.51 4.20
C SER A 265 -0.32 21.02 2.98
N CYS A 266 -1.06 20.37 2.08
CA CYS A 266 -0.58 19.90 0.78
C CYS A 266 -1.29 20.65 -0.35
N THR A 267 -0.55 20.94 -1.42
CA THR A 267 -1.12 21.35 -2.70
C THR A 267 -0.98 20.23 -3.71
N TRP A 268 -2.12 19.81 -4.25
CA TRP A 268 -2.22 18.71 -5.21
C TRP A 268 -2.62 19.23 -6.58
N GLY A 269 -2.20 18.52 -7.63
CA GLY A 269 -2.71 18.69 -8.98
C GLY A 269 -3.21 17.37 -9.55
N LEU A 270 -4.05 17.44 -10.59
CA LEU A 270 -4.53 16.24 -11.23
C LEU A 270 -3.36 15.47 -11.86
N ALA A 271 -3.26 14.18 -11.55
CA ALA A 271 -2.26 13.31 -12.16
C ALA A 271 -2.65 13.01 -13.61
N ASP A 272 -1.66 13.00 -14.51
CA ASP A 272 -1.87 12.68 -15.92
C ASP A 272 -1.88 11.16 -16.15
N VAL A 273 -2.84 10.48 -15.52
CA VAL A 273 -3.03 9.02 -15.56
C VAL A 273 -4.29 8.63 -16.33
N ARG A 274 -4.35 7.39 -16.82
CA ARG A 274 -5.48 6.87 -17.61
C ARG A 274 -6.84 7.09 -16.93
N VAL A 275 -6.96 6.78 -15.64
CA VAL A 275 -8.22 6.93 -14.88
C VAL A 275 -8.73 8.37 -14.82
N ASN A 276 -7.82 9.36 -14.88
CA ASN A 276 -8.19 10.77 -14.91
C ASN A 276 -8.48 11.28 -16.33
N ARG A 277 -7.78 10.73 -17.34
CA ARG A 277 -7.99 11.06 -18.76
C ARG A 277 -9.34 10.55 -19.27
N GLU A 278 -9.74 9.34 -18.86
CA GLU A 278 -10.99 8.73 -19.32
C GLU A 278 -12.23 9.54 -18.95
N LYS A 279 -12.19 10.30 -17.84
CA LYS A 279 -13.24 11.27 -17.47
C LYS A 279 -13.44 12.39 -18.51
N ALA A 280 -12.45 12.65 -19.37
CA ALA A 280 -12.50 13.62 -20.47
C ALA A 280 -12.62 12.97 -21.87
N GLY A 281 -12.65 11.64 -21.95
CA GLY A 281 -12.71 10.84 -23.18
C GLY A 281 -11.47 9.95 -23.37
N LYS A 282 -11.69 8.69 -23.77
CA LYS A 282 -10.64 7.67 -23.95
C LYS A 282 -9.47 8.20 -24.80
N GLY A 283 -8.25 8.06 -24.29
CA GLY A 283 -7.01 8.41 -25.00
C GLY A 283 -6.70 9.90 -25.14
N ARG A 284 -7.56 10.81 -24.66
CA ARG A 284 -7.28 12.25 -24.71
C ARG A 284 -6.35 12.66 -23.56
N PRO A 285 -5.26 13.41 -23.83
CA PRO A 285 -4.48 14.04 -22.78
C PRO A 285 -5.32 15.01 -21.95
N LEU A 286 -4.89 15.31 -20.72
CA LEU A 286 -5.56 16.31 -19.89
C LEU A 286 -5.67 17.67 -20.60
N SER A 287 -6.83 18.31 -20.49
CA SER A 287 -7.04 19.68 -20.97
C SER A 287 -6.17 20.68 -20.20
N LYS A 288 -5.96 21.88 -20.76
CA LYS A 288 -5.19 22.95 -20.10
C LYS A 288 -5.75 23.26 -18.70
N LYS A 289 -7.08 23.39 -18.59
CA LYS A 289 -7.78 23.62 -17.31
C LYS A 289 -7.52 22.51 -16.30
N GLN A 290 -7.50 21.25 -16.72
CA GLN A 290 -7.21 20.11 -15.83
C GLN A 290 -5.75 20.10 -15.37
N ARG A 291 -4.79 20.42 -16.25
CA ARG A 291 -3.36 20.48 -15.88
C ARG A 291 -3.04 21.61 -14.89
N GLU A 292 -3.78 22.71 -14.98
CA GLU A 292 -3.67 23.87 -14.10
C GLU A 292 -4.51 23.72 -12.83
N TRP A 293 -5.43 22.75 -12.76
CA TRP A 293 -6.28 22.52 -11.59
C TRP A 293 -5.43 22.19 -10.36
N ARG A 294 -5.75 22.85 -9.24
CA ARG A 294 -5.09 22.68 -7.95
C ARG A 294 -6.13 22.53 -6.86
N ILE A 295 -5.80 21.76 -5.83
CA ILE A 295 -6.52 21.73 -4.57
C ILE A 295 -5.51 21.85 -3.42
N ASN A 296 -5.88 22.61 -2.38
CA ASN A 296 -5.14 22.64 -1.13
C ASN A 296 -5.92 21.86 -0.08
N THR A 297 -5.23 20.98 0.65
CA THR A 297 -5.82 20.15 1.71
C THR A 297 -4.95 20.25 2.97
N PRO A 298 -5.52 20.60 4.14
CA PRO A 298 -4.84 20.41 5.42
C PRO A 298 -4.47 18.94 5.63
N PHE A 299 -3.40 18.65 6.38
CA PHE A 299 -2.99 17.27 6.69
C PHE A 299 -4.11 16.49 7.39
N ASP A 300 -4.83 17.14 8.31
CA ASP A 300 -5.92 16.51 9.07
C ASP A 300 -7.15 16.18 8.23
N SER A 301 -7.28 16.77 7.03
CA SER A 301 -8.37 16.47 6.10
C SER A 301 -8.10 15.24 5.24
N LEU A 302 -6.87 14.72 5.25
CA LEU A 302 -6.45 13.58 4.44
C LEU A 302 -6.76 12.28 5.19
N HIS A 303 -7.69 11.50 4.66
CA HIS A 303 -8.09 10.22 5.25
C HIS A 303 -7.15 9.09 4.82
N LEU A 304 -6.75 9.09 3.56
CA LEU A 304 -5.89 8.07 2.98
C LEU A 304 -5.04 8.67 1.87
N VAL A 305 -3.74 8.43 1.91
CA VAL A 305 -2.84 8.70 0.78
C VAL A 305 -2.06 7.42 0.51
N ARG A 306 -2.25 6.82 -0.66
CA ARG A 306 -1.50 5.65 -1.09
C ARG A 306 -0.81 5.90 -2.42
N LEU A 307 0.31 5.24 -2.64
CA LEU A 307 0.97 5.28 -3.95
C LEU A 307 0.04 4.70 -5.02
N HIS A 308 -0.02 5.35 -6.18
CA HIS A 308 -0.80 4.87 -7.32
C HIS A 308 0.12 4.18 -8.33
N SER A 309 -0.24 2.96 -8.72
CA SER A 309 0.37 2.24 -9.84
C SER A 309 -0.51 2.33 -11.07
N GLU A 310 0.07 2.64 -12.21
CA GLU A 310 -0.57 2.41 -13.50
C GLU A 310 -0.37 0.93 -13.83
N ILE A 311 -1.44 0.13 -13.73
CA ILE A 311 -1.50 -1.24 -14.24
C ILE A 311 -1.92 -1.20 -15.71
#